data_AF-A0A7V2RN19-F1
#
_entry.id   AF-A0A7V2RN19-F1
#
_cell.length_a   1.000
_cell.length_b   1.000
_cell.length_c   1.000
_cell.angle_alpha   90.00
_cell.angle_beta   90.00
_cell.angle_gamma   90.00
#
_symmetry.space_group_name_H-M   'P 1'
#
loop_
_entity.id
_entity.type
_entity.pdbx_description
1 polymer ?
#
loop_
_entity_poly.entity_id
_entity_poly.type
_entity_poly.pdbx_seq_one_letter_code
_entity_poly.pdbx_strand_id
1 'polypeptide(L)'
;MSVIAIEGMRFRAHHGFYEEEQILGGDYTVDVFITTNFAKASVEDDLSKTINYETLYLICEAAMKKNSRLLENVADRIALGIKYQFRFVREMTVRVKKLNPPLGGRVDSAWVEVEGNFSKKCARCERPLLCYGDKTCWCMNTKVYRKTLEQMKTHYGNKCLCEECLKFFAG
;
A
#
# COMPACT_ATOMS: atom_id res chain seq x y z
N MET A 1 8.07 -9.24 18.63
CA MET A 1 7.49 -8.68 17.39
C MET A 1 6.29 -9.54 17.06
N SER A 2 5.13 -8.95 16.78
CA SER A 2 3.90 -9.72 16.58
C SER A 2 3.27 -9.36 15.23
N VAL A 3 2.53 -10.30 14.65
CA VAL A 3 1.96 -10.17 13.30
C VAL A 3 0.46 -10.42 13.36
N ILE A 4 -0.30 -9.58 12.67
CA ILE A 4 -1.71 -9.83 12.31
C ILE A 4 -1.74 -10.03 10.81
N ALA A 5 -2.37 -11.11 10.36
CA ALA A 5 -2.44 -11.45 8.96
C ALA A 5 -3.87 -11.84 8.55
N ILE A 6 -4.20 -11.56 7.29
CA ILE A 6 -5.35 -12.11 6.60
C ILE A 6 -4.87 -12.61 5.24
N GLU A 7 -5.11 -13.88 4.97
CA GLU A 7 -4.54 -14.60 3.84
C GLU A 7 -5.64 -15.22 2.99
N GLY A 8 -5.36 -15.37 1.69
CA GLY A 8 -6.23 -16.07 0.75
C GLY A 8 -7.54 -15.35 0.46
N MET A 9 -7.61 -14.03 0.65
CA MET A 9 -8.82 -13.26 0.29
C MET A 9 -9.05 -13.36 -1.21
N ARG A 10 -10.16 -13.96 -1.63
CA ARG A 10 -10.44 -14.21 -3.05
C ARG A 10 -11.34 -13.12 -3.63
N PHE A 11 -10.92 -12.58 -4.76
CA PHE A 11 -11.67 -11.55 -5.47
C PHE A 11 -11.73 -11.88 -6.96
N ARG A 12 -12.89 -11.60 -7.56
CA ARG A 12 -13.01 -11.52 -9.02
C ARG A 12 -12.92 -10.06 -9.43
N ALA A 13 -11.99 -9.74 -10.32
CA ALA A 13 -11.74 -8.36 -10.73
C ALA A 13 -11.33 -8.28 -12.20
N HIS A 14 -11.37 -7.07 -12.75
CA HIS A 14 -11.11 -6.80 -14.16
C HIS A 14 -9.75 -6.10 -14.32
N HIS A 15 -8.71 -6.68 -13.73
CA HIS A 15 -7.35 -6.16 -13.84
C HIS A 15 -6.58 -6.82 -14.98
N GLY A 16 -5.85 -6.02 -15.74
CA GLY A 16 -5.06 -6.53 -16.85
C GLY A 16 -4.67 -5.45 -17.81
N PHE A 17 -3.56 -5.67 -18.50
CA PHE A 17 -3.09 -4.73 -19.50
C PHE A 17 -3.92 -4.83 -20.78
N TYR A 18 -4.28 -6.05 -21.16
CA TYR A 18 -5.06 -6.34 -22.36
C TYR A 18 -6.55 -6.06 -22.15
N GLU A 19 -7.25 -5.63 -23.21
CA GLU A 19 -8.67 -5.29 -23.14
C GLU A 19 -9.52 -6.52 -22.80
N GLU A 20 -9.16 -7.67 -23.35
CA GLU A 20 -9.83 -8.95 -23.12
C GLU A 20 -9.82 -9.33 -21.63
N GLU A 21 -8.72 -9.05 -20.92
CA GLU A 21 -8.60 -9.27 -19.48
C GLU A 21 -9.53 -8.33 -18.68
N GLN A 22 -9.69 -7.09 -19.14
CA GLN A 22 -10.59 -6.13 -18.51
C GLN A 22 -12.07 -6.44 -18.78
N ILE A 23 -12.38 -7.20 -19.84
CA ILE A 23 -13.74 -7.65 -20.15
C ILE A 23 -14.08 -8.93 -19.39
N LEU A 24 -13.25 -9.97 -19.54
CA LEU A 24 -13.50 -11.31 -18.96
C LEU A 24 -13.32 -11.33 -17.43
N GLY A 25 -12.40 -10.50 -16.94
CA GLY A 25 -11.91 -10.52 -15.57
C GLY A 25 -11.05 -11.74 -15.26
N GLY A 26 -10.62 -11.83 -14.02
CA GLY A 26 -9.83 -12.93 -13.50
C GLY A 26 -10.05 -13.14 -12.01
N ASP A 27 -9.51 -14.26 -11.52
CA ASP A 27 -9.50 -14.58 -10.10
C ASP A 27 -8.18 -14.15 -9.47
N TYR A 28 -8.28 -13.49 -8.33
CA TYR A 28 -7.15 -12.95 -7.60
C TYR A 28 -7.20 -13.40 -6.15
N THR A 29 -6.03 -13.52 -5.54
CA THR A 29 -5.89 -13.66 -4.08
C THR A 29 -5.08 -12.52 -3.53
N VAL A 30 -5.51 -11.97 -2.40
CA VAL A 30 -4.76 -10.96 -1.66
C VAL A 30 -4.39 -11.50 -0.29
N ASP A 31 -3.11 -11.34 0.07
CA ASP A 31 -2.58 -11.62 1.39
C ASP A 31 -2.05 -10.32 2.00
N VAL A 32 -2.34 -10.09 3.27
CA VAL A 32 -1.86 -8.92 4.02
C VAL A 32 -1.26 -9.37 5.33
N PHE A 33 -0.03 -8.95 5.59
CA PHE A 33 0.69 -9.18 6.83
C PHE A 33 1.06 -7.84 7.44
N ILE A 34 0.75 -7.62 8.71
CA ILE A 34 1.06 -6.38 9.41
C ILE A 34 1.81 -6.67 10.70
N THR A 35 3.01 -6.11 10.80
CA THR A 35 3.77 -6.12 12.04
C THR A 35 3.23 -5.06 12.99
N THR A 36 2.80 -5.49 14.17
CA THR A 36 2.26 -4.60 15.20
C THR A 36 2.59 -5.10 16.61
N ASN A 37 2.38 -4.26 17.62
CA ASN A 37 2.44 -4.66 19.02
C ASN A 37 1.03 -4.64 19.61
N PHE A 38 0.42 -5.81 19.72
CA PHE A 38 -0.91 -6.00 20.31
C PHE A 38 -0.88 -6.45 21.77
N ALA A 39 0.26 -6.34 22.48
CA ALA A 39 0.39 -6.82 23.86
C ALA A 39 -0.65 -6.20 24.83
N LYS A 40 -1.05 -4.94 24.60
CA LYS A 40 -2.12 -4.31 25.38
C LYS A 40 -3.49 -4.89 25.04
N ALA A 41 -3.79 -5.03 23.75
CA ALA A 41 -5.06 -5.63 23.30
C ALA A 41 -5.23 -7.06 23.81
N SER A 42 -4.15 -7.86 23.87
CA SER A 42 -4.22 -9.22 24.38
C SER A 42 -4.45 -9.31 25.89
N VAL A 43 -4.01 -8.32 26.67
CA VAL A 43 -4.25 -8.28 28.13
C VAL A 43 -5.66 -7.79 28.43
N GLU A 44 -6.14 -6.83 27.64
CA GLU A 44 -7.39 -6.14 27.89
C GLU A 44 -8.59 -6.70 27.12
N ASP A 45 -8.35 -7.65 26.21
CA ASP A 45 -9.34 -8.24 25.29
C ASP A 45 -10.18 -7.18 24.54
N ASP A 46 -9.50 -6.15 24.05
CA ASP A 46 -10.13 -4.98 23.44
C ASP A 46 -9.74 -4.82 21.96
N LEU A 47 -10.70 -5.04 21.07
CA LEU A 47 -10.55 -4.92 19.63
C LEU A 47 -10.13 -3.50 19.18
N SER A 48 -10.50 -2.46 19.94
CA SER A 48 -10.12 -1.07 19.62
C SER A 48 -8.62 -0.81 19.77
N LYS A 49 -7.90 -1.71 20.46
CA LYS A 49 -6.45 -1.61 20.72
C LYS A 49 -5.61 -2.45 19.76
N THR A 50 -6.24 -3.05 18.75
CA THR A 50 -5.56 -3.87 17.75
C THR A 50 -6.01 -3.52 16.33
N ILE A 51 -5.52 -4.26 15.33
CA ILE A 51 -5.95 -4.12 13.94
C ILE A 51 -7.13 -5.05 13.71
N ASN A 52 -8.28 -4.49 13.36
CA ASN A 52 -9.43 -5.28 12.93
C ASN A 52 -9.22 -5.79 11.49
N TYR A 53 -9.09 -7.11 11.33
CA TYR A 53 -8.91 -7.76 10.03
C TYR A 53 -10.15 -7.65 9.11
N GLU A 54 -11.34 -7.44 9.66
CA GLU A 54 -12.55 -7.14 8.87
C GLU A 54 -12.37 -5.82 8.12
N THR A 55 -11.80 -4.81 8.79
CA THR A 55 -11.48 -3.53 8.13
C THR A 55 -10.40 -3.71 7.05
N LEU A 56 -9.41 -4.60 7.27
CA LEU A 56 -8.43 -4.94 6.22
C LEU A 56 -9.09 -5.57 5.00
N TYR A 57 -10.02 -6.50 5.20
CA TYR A 57 -10.78 -7.11 4.12
C TYR A 57 -11.55 -6.06 3.31
N LEU A 58 -12.27 -5.15 3.97
CA LEU A 58 -13.03 -4.09 3.31
C LEU A 58 -12.14 -3.15 2.48
N ILE A 59 -10.93 -2.82 2.98
CA ILE A 59 -9.95 -2.02 2.24
C ILE A 59 -9.48 -2.78 0.99
N CYS A 60 -9.18 -4.07 1.11
CA CYS A 60 -8.77 -4.89 -0.02
C CYS A 60 -9.88 -5.01 -1.05
N GLU A 61 -11.12 -5.28 -0.61
CA GLU A 61 -12.28 -5.39 -1.48
C GLU A 61 -12.52 -4.09 -2.28
N ALA A 62 -12.48 -2.94 -1.59
CA ALA A 62 -12.63 -1.64 -2.25
C ALA A 62 -11.52 -1.37 -3.28
N ALA A 63 -10.28 -1.76 -2.98
CA ALA A 63 -9.16 -1.61 -3.89
C ALA A 63 -9.27 -2.50 -5.13
N MET A 64 -9.72 -3.75 -4.96
CA MET A 64 -9.93 -4.75 -6.03
C MET A 64 -11.10 -4.40 -6.96
N LYS A 65 -12.14 -3.71 -6.46
CA LYS A 65 -13.27 -3.23 -7.27
C LYS A 65 -12.88 -2.18 -8.31
N LYS A 66 -11.76 -1.47 -8.11
CA LYS A 66 -11.27 -0.44 -9.04
C LYS A 66 -10.28 -1.03 -10.03
N ASN A 67 -10.67 -1.10 -11.30
CA ASN A 67 -9.84 -1.66 -12.37
C ASN A 67 -8.45 -0.99 -12.45
N SER A 68 -7.47 -1.79 -12.85
CA SER A 68 -6.05 -1.42 -12.93
C SER A 68 -5.42 -2.22 -14.06
N ARG A 69 -4.47 -1.61 -14.77
CA ARG A 69 -3.70 -2.33 -15.79
C ARG A 69 -2.61 -3.23 -15.20
N LEU A 70 -2.13 -2.87 -14.01
CA LEU A 70 -0.97 -3.47 -13.35
C LEU A 70 -1.35 -3.96 -11.95
N LEU A 71 -0.79 -5.10 -11.53
CA LEU A 71 -1.01 -5.64 -10.18
C LEU A 71 -0.29 -4.80 -9.14
N GLU A 72 0.86 -4.23 -9.49
CA GLU A 72 1.67 -3.33 -8.68
C GLU A 72 0.81 -2.15 -8.20
N ASN A 73 0.02 -1.57 -9.11
CA ASN A 73 -0.88 -0.47 -8.76
C ASN A 73 -1.98 -0.90 -7.78
N VAL A 74 -2.43 -2.15 -7.85
CA VAL A 74 -3.43 -2.70 -6.92
C VAL A 74 -2.79 -2.93 -5.55
N ALA A 75 -1.62 -3.56 -5.50
CA ALA A 75 -0.88 -3.82 -4.26
C ALA A 75 -0.53 -2.51 -3.53
N ASP A 76 -0.01 -1.51 -4.23
CA ASP A 76 0.28 -0.19 -3.68
C ASP A 76 -0.99 0.51 -3.15
N ARG A 77 -2.10 0.42 -3.90
CA ARG A 77 -3.38 1.02 -3.48
C ARG A 77 -3.88 0.40 -2.18
N ILE A 78 -3.75 -0.92 -2.02
CA ILE A 78 -4.10 -1.62 -0.80
C ILE A 78 -3.19 -1.16 0.34
N ALA A 79 -1.88 -1.17 0.14
CA ALA A 79 -0.91 -0.75 1.15
C ALA A 79 -1.16 0.70 1.62
N LEU A 80 -1.43 1.61 0.68
CA LEU A 80 -1.83 2.99 0.96
C LEU A 80 -3.11 3.07 1.79
N GLY A 81 -4.15 2.34 1.39
CA GLY A 81 -5.43 2.29 2.09
C GLY A 81 -5.30 1.81 3.53
N ILE A 82 -4.55 0.73 3.74
CA ILE A 82 -4.26 0.18 5.07
C ILE A 82 -3.53 1.21 5.93
N LYS A 83 -2.48 1.85 5.40
CA LYS A 83 -1.72 2.84 6.18
C LYS A 83 -2.52 4.10 6.49
N TYR A 84 -3.43 4.51 5.60
CA TYR A 84 -4.31 5.64 5.84
C TYR A 84 -5.26 5.35 7.01
N GLN A 85 -5.84 4.15 7.04
CA GLN A 85 -6.71 3.69 8.11
C GLN A 85 -5.96 3.46 9.43
N PHE A 86 -4.82 2.77 9.36
CA PHE A 86 -4.03 2.36 10.52
C PHE A 86 -2.70 3.10 10.57
N ARG A 87 -2.76 4.38 10.98
CA ARG A 87 -1.59 5.29 10.99
C ARG A 87 -0.42 4.76 11.82
N PHE A 88 -0.69 3.95 12.84
CA PHE A 88 0.32 3.38 13.74
C PHE A 88 1.10 2.19 13.16
N VAL A 89 0.65 1.61 12.04
CA VAL A 89 1.34 0.48 11.37
C VAL A 89 2.71 0.92 10.90
N ARG A 90 3.75 0.16 11.26
CA ARG A 90 5.14 0.47 10.92
C ARG A 90 5.68 -0.38 9.79
N GLU A 91 5.27 -1.64 9.71
CA GLU A 91 5.69 -2.54 8.67
C GLU A 91 4.46 -3.32 8.20
N MET A 92 4.31 -3.44 6.88
CA MET A 92 3.32 -4.33 6.29
C MET A 92 3.85 -4.94 5.00
N THR A 93 3.30 -6.10 4.65
CA THR A 93 3.50 -6.77 3.37
C THR A 93 2.13 -7.00 2.75
N VAL A 94 1.96 -6.59 1.50
CA VAL A 94 0.76 -6.83 0.71
C VAL A 94 1.15 -7.63 -0.52
N ARG A 95 0.53 -8.81 -0.69
CA ARG A 95 0.74 -9.66 -1.87
C ARG A 95 -0.55 -9.75 -2.66
N VAL A 96 -0.48 -9.50 -3.96
CA VAL A 96 -1.59 -9.69 -4.89
C VAL A 96 -1.19 -10.75 -5.89
N LYS A 97 -1.93 -11.85 -5.94
CA LYS A 97 -1.74 -12.93 -6.91
C LYS A 97 -2.87 -12.93 -7.93
N LYS A 98 -2.54 -13.06 -9.20
CA LYS A 98 -3.45 -13.44 -10.28
C LYS A 98 -3.38 -14.95 -10.45
N LEU A 99 -4.51 -15.62 -10.28
CA LEU A 99 -4.60 -17.08 -10.43
C LEU A 99 -4.76 -17.44 -11.90
N ASN A 100 -4.11 -18.53 -12.33
CA ASN A 100 -4.16 -19.07 -13.68
C ASN A 100 -4.03 -18.00 -14.80
N PRO A 101 -3.01 -17.13 -14.78
CA PRO A 101 -2.84 -16.10 -15.79
C PRO A 101 -2.69 -16.71 -17.20
N PRO A 102 -3.21 -16.05 -18.25
CA PRO A 102 -3.20 -16.57 -19.62
C PRO A 102 -1.82 -16.40 -20.28
N LEU A 103 -0.84 -17.23 -19.87
CA LEU A 103 0.55 -17.17 -20.36
C LEU A 103 0.84 -18.14 -21.53
N GLY A 104 -0.18 -18.85 -22.04
CA GLY A 104 -0.01 -19.90 -23.06
C GLY A 104 0.48 -21.26 -22.52
N GLY A 105 0.74 -21.36 -21.22
CA GLY A 105 1.07 -22.60 -20.51
C GLY A 105 0.40 -22.65 -19.13
N ARG A 106 0.39 -23.83 -18.50
CA ARG A 106 -0.24 -24.01 -17.18
C ARG A 106 0.68 -23.49 -16.07
N VAL A 107 0.21 -22.48 -15.34
CA VAL A 107 0.83 -21.97 -14.11
C VAL A 107 -0.26 -21.72 -13.08
N ASP A 108 0.05 -21.92 -11.79
CA ASP A 108 -0.95 -21.74 -10.73
C ASP A 108 -1.26 -20.26 -10.48
N SER A 109 -0.22 -19.41 -10.45
CA SER A 109 -0.38 -17.98 -10.25
C SER A 109 0.85 -17.16 -10.66
N ALA A 110 0.63 -15.87 -10.91
CA ALA A 110 1.66 -14.84 -10.93
C ALA A 110 1.34 -13.80 -9.86
N TRP A 111 2.33 -13.24 -9.18
CA TRP A 111 2.09 -12.35 -8.04
C TRP A 111 3.09 -11.21 -7.95
N VAL A 112 2.64 -10.13 -7.31
CA VAL A 112 3.47 -9.00 -6.90
C VAL A 112 3.35 -8.84 -5.38
N GLU A 113 4.42 -8.35 -4.78
CA GLU A 113 4.47 -8.09 -3.34
C GLU A 113 5.07 -6.71 -3.10
N VAL A 114 4.41 -5.96 -2.21
CA VAL A 114 4.87 -4.65 -1.76
C VAL A 114 5.14 -4.76 -0.27
N GLU A 115 6.38 -4.46 0.11
CA GLU A 115 6.78 -4.29 1.50
C GLU A 115 6.84 -2.79 1.81
N GLY A 116 6.10 -2.36 2.83
CA GLY A 116 6.12 -0.99 3.31
C GLY A 116 6.79 -0.91 4.67
N ASN A 117 7.98 -0.30 4.75
CA ASN A 117 8.63 0.04 6.02
C ASN A 117 8.44 1.55 6.31
N PHE A 118 7.43 1.87 7.11
CA PHE A 118 6.93 3.23 7.30
C PHE A 118 7.73 4.00 8.35
N SER A 119 8.41 5.06 7.92
CA SER A 119 9.03 6.03 8.81
C SER A 119 8.03 7.03 9.41
N LYS A 120 8.34 7.54 10.61
CA LYS A 120 7.35 8.00 11.60
C LYS A 120 6.72 9.38 11.34
N LYS A 121 7.34 10.31 10.60
CA LYS A 121 6.86 11.71 10.53
C LYS A 121 7.28 12.47 9.27
N CYS A 122 6.42 13.40 8.85
CA CYS A 122 6.71 14.45 7.89
C CYS A 122 7.80 15.38 8.38
N ALA A 123 8.80 15.64 7.53
CA ALA A 123 9.87 16.58 7.85
C ALA A 123 9.38 18.03 8.00
N ARG A 124 8.23 18.37 7.42
CA ARG A 124 7.65 19.73 7.46
C ARG A 124 6.57 19.90 8.52
N CYS A 125 5.55 19.05 8.52
CA CYS A 125 4.38 19.23 9.39
C CYS A 125 4.31 18.23 10.54
N GLU A 126 5.31 17.37 10.68
CA GLU A 126 5.40 16.31 11.68
C GLU A 126 4.27 15.27 11.70
N ARG A 127 3.28 15.39 10.79
CA ARG A 127 2.21 14.40 10.64
C ARG A 127 2.79 13.06 10.20
N PRO A 128 2.21 11.92 10.63
CA PRO A 128 2.57 10.60 10.10
C PRO A 128 2.43 10.57 8.57
N LEU A 129 3.36 9.93 7.87
CA LEU A 129 3.32 9.78 6.40
C LEU A 129 3.82 8.41 5.93
N LEU A 130 3.53 8.11 4.67
CA LEU A 130 3.98 6.94 3.92
C LEU A 130 5.35 7.21 3.29
N CYS A 131 6.39 6.47 3.71
CA CYS A 131 7.72 6.49 3.09
C CYS A 131 8.01 5.08 2.57
N TYR A 132 8.23 4.95 1.26
CA TYR A 132 8.54 3.67 0.60
C TYR A 132 10.03 3.35 0.55
N GLY A 133 10.88 4.21 1.13
CA GLY A 133 12.28 3.90 1.39
C GLY A 133 13.12 3.51 0.17
N ASP A 134 13.50 4.48 -0.65
CA ASP A 134 14.77 4.40 -1.39
C ASP A 134 15.52 5.74 -1.37
N LYS A 135 16.73 5.77 -1.97
CA LYS A 135 17.70 6.88 -1.93
C LYS A 135 17.19 8.22 -2.52
N THR A 136 15.90 8.35 -2.86
CA THR A 136 15.30 9.53 -3.53
C THR A 136 13.97 10.04 -2.95
N CYS A 137 13.60 9.70 -1.70
CA CYS A 137 12.25 9.93 -1.17
C CYS A 137 11.64 11.35 -1.32
N TRP A 138 10.59 11.46 -2.17
CA TRP A 138 9.48 12.45 -2.15
C TRP A 138 8.16 11.84 -2.68
N CYS A 139 8.08 10.51 -2.67
CA CYS A 139 7.06 9.58 -3.19
C CYS A 139 5.94 10.12 -4.11
N MET A 140 6.34 10.26 -5.38
CA MET A 140 5.68 9.74 -6.59
C MET A 140 4.20 10.04 -6.84
N ASN A 141 3.95 11.24 -7.39
CA ASN A 141 3.29 11.49 -8.69
C ASN A 141 3.16 13.00 -8.99
N THR A 142 3.78 13.83 -8.15
CA THR A 142 3.63 15.27 -8.20
C THR A 142 4.77 15.88 -8.99
N LYS A 143 4.46 16.51 -10.14
CA LYS A 143 5.45 17.25 -10.93
C LYS A 143 5.85 18.51 -10.17
N VAL A 144 7.01 18.50 -9.53
CA VAL A 144 7.59 19.68 -8.88
C VAL A 144 8.69 20.25 -9.78
N TYR A 145 8.71 21.57 -9.96
CA TYR A 145 9.71 22.24 -10.80
C TYR A 145 11.13 22.09 -10.24
N ARG A 146 12.14 22.03 -11.13
CA ARG A 146 13.54 21.72 -10.78
C ARG A 146 14.14 22.64 -9.71
N LYS A 147 13.86 23.95 -9.77
CA LYS A 147 14.35 24.92 -8.78
C LYS A 147 13.72 24.68 -7.39
N THR A 148 12.43 24.36 -7.35
CA THR A 148 11.71 24.04 -6.12
C THR A 148 12.24 22.74 -5.51
N LEU A 149 12.57 21.75 -6.35
CA LEU A 149 13.23 20.51 -5.91
C LEU A 149 14.60 20.76 -5.26
N GLU A 150 15.42 21.65 -5.82
CA GLU A 150 16.73 22.00 -5.25
C GLU A 150 16.58 22.68 -3.88
N GLN A 151 15.63 23.60 -3.74
CA GLN A 151 15.32 24.25 -2.45
C GLN A 151 14.82 23.24 -1.40
N MET A 152 13.94 22.33 -1.80
CA MET A 152 13.40 21.29 -0.93
C MET A 152 14.49 20.32 -0.45
N LYS A 153 15.43 19.94 -1.32
CA LYS A 153 16.59 19.10 -0.94
C LYS A 153 17.48 19.79 0.09
N THR A 154 17.71 21.10 -0.05
CA THR A 154 18.49 21.87 0.93
C THR A 154 17.81 21.94 2.30
N HIS A 155 16.49 22.13 2.33
CA HIS A 155 15.75 22.32 3.58
C HIS A 155 15.40 21.04 4.34
N TYR A 156 15.03 19.97 3.64
CA TYR A 156 14.56 18.73 4.28
C TYR A 156 15.46 17.51 4.03
N GLY A 157 16.49 17.64 3.19
CA GLY A 157 17.43 16.55 2.89
C GLY A 157 16.75 15.36 2.21
N ASN A 158 17.04 14.15 2.73
CA ASN A 158 16.41 12.90 2.29
C ASN A 158 15.17 12.52 3.12
N LYS A 159 14.64 13.46 3.93
CA LYS A 159 13.45 13.21 4.76
C LYS A 159 12.18 13.44 3.93
N CYS A 160 11.23 12.53 4.08
CA CYS A 160 10.00 12.55 3.29
C CYS A 160 9.01 13.63 3.74
N LEU A 161 8.20 14.13 2.80
CA LEU A 161 7.06 15.01 3.04
C LEU A 161 5.73 14.31 2.74
N CYS A 162 4.69 14.64 3.50
CA CYS A 162 3.34 14.16 3.20
C CYS A 162 2.75 14.85 1.96
N GLU A 163 1.70 14.25 1.39
CA GLU A 163 1.06 14.73 0.15
C GLU A 163 0.66 16.21 0.21
N GLU A 164 0.06 16.68 1.31
CA GLU A 164 -0.32 18.10 1.45
C GLU A 164 0.89 19.03 1.48
N CYS A 165 1.93 18.65 2.22
CA CYS A 165 3.17 19.41 2.28
C CYS A 165 3.87 19.45 0.93
N LEU A 166 3.70 18.40 0.12
CA LEU A 166 4.23 18.31 -1.23
C LEU A 166 3.43 19.17 -2.22
N LYS A 167 2.08 19.16 -2.15
CA LYS A 167 1.19 19.98 -2.99
C LYS A 167 1.46 21.47 -2.85
N PHE A 168 1.84 21.93 -1.66
CA PHE A 168 2.28 23.32 -1.44
C PHE A 168 3.42 23.76 -2.38
N PHE A 169 4.30 22.83 -2.77
CA PHE A 169 5.45 23.10 -3.64
C PHE A 169 5.20 22.75 -5.11
N ALA A 170 4.07 22.13 -5.42
CA ALA A 170 3.72 21.65 -6.75
C ALA A 170 2.89 22.63 -7.58
N GLY A 171 2.64 23.83 -7.04
CA GLY A 171 2.01 24.95 -7.73
C GLY A 171 2.95 25.60 -8.74
#